data_AF-A0A2K3L495-F1
#
_entry.id   AF-A0A2K3L495-F1
#
_cell.length_a   1.000
_cell.length_b   1.000
_cell.length_c   1.000
_cell.angle_alpha   90.00
_cell.angle_beta   90.00
_cell.angle_gamma   90.00
#
_symmetry.space_group_name_H-M   'P 1'
#
loop_
_entity.id
_entity.type
_entity.pdbx_description
1 polymer ?
#
loop_
_entity_poly.entity_id
_entity_poly.type
_entity_poly.pdbx_seq_one_letter_code
_entity_poly.pdbx_strand_id
1 'polypeptide(L)'
;MEYRNYYLSFLVALCLSCPYTSLLAQNPPYKAVNLGNWLVAEGWMEQPSLFDGIVNKDLLDGTQVQLLSTKFQTYLAAENGGGADIVANRPSASGWETFR
;
A
#
# COMPACT_ATOMS: atom_id res chain seq x y z
N MET A 1 -18.45 -54.22 -16.32
CA MET A 1 -18.63 -53.37 -15.13
C MET A 1 -17.29 -52.97 -14.48
N GLU A 2 -16.19 -53.64 -14.80
CA GLU A 2 -14.88 -53.44 -14.17
C GLU A 2 -14.14 -52.18 -14.66
N TYR A 3 -14.23 -51.82 -15.95
CA TYR A 3 -13.58 -50.61 -16.51
C TYR A 3 -14.00 -49.31 -15.82
N ARG A 4 -15.24 -49.22 -15.32
CA ARG A 4 -15.76 -48.05 -14.61
C ARG A 4 -15.08 -47.84 -13.25
N ASN A 5 -14.67 -48.94 -12.59
CA ASN A 5 -14.04 -48.88 -11.27
C ASN A 5 -12.56 -48.47 -11.38
N TYR A 6 -11.87 -48.89 -12.45
CA TYR A 6 -10.51 -48.44 -12.74
C TYR A 6 -10.45 -46.96 -13.11
N TYR A 7 -11.42 -46.47 -13.90
CA TYR A 7 -11.51 -45.06 -14.26
C TYR A 7 -11.79 -44.16 -13.05
N LEU A 8 -12.68 -44.59 -12.16
CA LEU A 8 -12.96 -43.88 -10.91
C LEU A 8 -11.76 -43.87 -9.97
N SER A 9 -11.05 -45.00 -9.85
CA SER A 9 -9.82 -45.09 -9.06
C SER A 9 -8.70 -44.23 -9.63
N PHE A 10 -8.58 -44.15 -10.97
CA PHE A 10 -7.62 -43.28 -11.64
C PHE A 10 -7.94 -41.80 -11.43
N LEU A 11 -9.22 -41.40 -11.50
CA LEU A 11 -9.65 -40.03 -11.20
C LEU A 11 -9.40 -39.65 -9.74
N VAL A 12 -9.68 -40.54 -8.79
CA VAL A 12 -9.38 -40.32 -7.36
C VAL A 12 -7.88 -40.21 -7.12
N ALA A 13 -7.08 -41.06 -7.77
CA ALA A 13 -5.62 -40.96 -7.73
C ALA A 13 -5.13 -39.63 -8.34
N LEU A 14 -5.74 -39.15 -9.42
CA LEU A 14 -5.43 -37.85 -10.02
C LEU A 14 -5.75 -36.70 -9.05
N CYS A 15 -6.92 -36.74 -8.40
CA CYS A 15 -7.34 -35.77 -7.39
C CYS A 15 -6.44 -35.78 -6.14
N LEU A 16 -5.93 -36.94 -5.72
CA LEU A 16 -5.00 -37.07 -4.59
C LEU A 16 -3.55 -36.76 -4.97
N SER A 17 -3.19 -36.90 -6.26
CA SER A 17 -1.87 -36.56 -6.81
C SER A 17 -1.74 -35.09 -7.18
N CYS A 18 -2.86 -34.36 -7.28
CA CYS A 18 -2.84 -32.91 -7.23
C CYS A 18 -2.23 -32.55 -5.88
N PRO A 19 -1.01 -31.98 -5.84
CA PRO A 19 -0.55 -31.41 -4.61
C PRO A 19 -1.50 -30.25 -4.32
N TYR A 20 -2.47 -30.47 -3.44
CA TYR A 20 -3.06 -29.42 -2.61
C TYR A 20 -2.00 -28.89 -1.63
N THR A 21 -0.74 -28.76 -2.06
CA THR A 21 0.00 -27.55 -1.74
C THR A 21 -0.52 -26.48 -2.69
N SER A 22 -1.80 -26.10 -2.54
CA SER A 22 -2.09 -24.68 -2.61
C SER A 22 -1.11 -24.06 -1.64
N LEU A 23 -0.12 -23.39 -2.20
CA LEU A 23 0.88 -22.65 -1.49
C LEU A 23 0.24 -22.14 -0.20
N LEU A 24 0.67 -22.66 0.94
CA LEU A 24 0.88 -21.77 2.05
C LEU A 24 1.96 -20.82 1.53
N ALA A 25 1.55 -19.87 0.69
CA ALA A 25 2.10 -18.55 0.74
C ALA A 25 1.80 -18.18 2.19
N GLN A 26 2.73 -18.57 3.07
CA GLN A 26 2.88 -17.95 4.36
C GLN A 26 2.99 -16.50 4.00
N ASN A 27 1.83 -15.85 4.09
CA ASN A 27 1.55 -14.45 4.14
C ASN A 27 2.87 -13.69 4.01
N PRO A 28 3.30 -13.28 2.79
CA PRO A 28 4.62 -12.71 2.60
C PRO A 28 4.75 -11.61 3.65
N PRO A 29 5.82 -11.61 4.48
CA PRO A 29 5.94 -10.64 5.55
C PRO A 29 5.86 -9.27 4.89
N TYR A 30 4.72 -8.62 5.09
CA TYR A 30 4.33 -7.29 4.63
C TYR A 30 5.43 -6.59 3.81
N LYS A 31 5.25 -6.48 2.50
CA LYS A 31 6.16 -5.66 1.70
C LYS A 31 5.87 -4.19 1.98
N ALA A 32 6.62 -3.61 2.91
CA ALA A 32 6.70 -2.18 3.09
C ALA A 32 7.99 -1.67 2.44
N VAL A 33 7.89 -0.57 1.69
CA VAL A 33 9.06 0.18 1.21
C VAL A 33 9.36 1.29 2.23
N ASN A 34 10.61 1.41 2.67
CA ASN A 34 11.06 2.57 3.45
C ASN A 34 11.53 3.66 2.46
N LEU A 35 10.84 4.79 2.44
CA LEU A 35 11.22 5.96 1.65
C LEU A 35 11.77 7.05 2.57
N GLY A 36 12.92 6.80 3.18
CA GLY A 36 13.63 7.81 3.97
C GLY A 36 12.94 8.15 5.29
N ASN A 37 12.72 7.14 6.14
CA ASN A 37 12.01 7.21 7.44
C ASN A 37 10.48 7.29 7.36
N TRP A 38 9.90 7.16 6.18
CA TRP A 38 8.44 7.10 6.01
C TRP A 38 7.97 5.66 5.81
N LEU A 39 6.89 5.31 6.51
CA LEU A 39 6.14 4.08 6.29
C LEU A 39 4.94 4.42 5.43
N VAL A 40 4.88 3.86 4.23
CA VAL A 40 3.69 3.95 3.36
C VAL A 40 2.78 2.78 3.70
N ALA A 41 1.53 3.07 4.07
CA ALA A 41 0.47 2.09 4.24
C ALA A 41 -0.58 2.34 3.14
N GLU A 42 -0.90 1.30 2.36
CA GLU A 42 -1.75 1.41 1.17
C GLU A 42 -2.90 0.41 1.23
N GLY A 43 -4.06 0.77 0.67
CA GLY A 43 -5.32 0.04 0.89
C GLY A 43 -5.36 -1.40 0.37
N TRP A 44 -4.42 -1.81 -0.47
CA TRP A 44 -4.28 -3.20 -0.95
C TRP A 44 -3.47 -4.10 0.01
N MET A 45 -2.88 -3.55 1.07
CA MET A 45 -2.20 -4.35 2.09
C MET A 45 -3.21 -5.27 2.78
N GLU A 46 -2.92 -6.57 2.82
CA GLU A 46 -3.88 -7.62 3.20
C GLU A 46 -4.41 -7.53 4.65
N GLN A 47 -3.91 -6.59 5.47
CA GLN A 47 -4.39 -6.41 6.83
C GLN A 47 -4.40 -4.92 7.27
N PRO A 48 -5.43 -4.14 6.86
CA PRO A 48 -5.58 -2.73 7.25
C PRO A 48 -5.69 -2.54 8.78
N SER A 49 -6.20 -3.55 9.48
CA SER A 49 -6.42 -3.51 10.93
C SER A 49 -5.14 -3.42 11.75
N LEU A 50 -3.97 -3.70 11.16
CA LEU A 50 -2.67 -3.49 11.82
C LEU A 50 -2.47 -2.02 12.22
N PHE A 51 -3.10 -1.10 11.47
CA PHE A 51 -3.00 0.33 11.66
C PHE A 51 -4.16 0.92 12.47
N ASP A 52 -5.11 0.11 12.95
CA ASP A 52 -6.28 0.59 13.69
C ASP A 52 -5.91 1.29 15.00
N GLY A 53 -4.78 0.91 15.59
CA GLY A 53 -4.21 1.48 16.83
C GLY A 53 -3.43 2.77 16.63
N ILE A 54 -3.28 3.28 15.40
CA ILE A 54 -2.72 4.61 15.17
C ILE A 54 -3.72 5.63 15.73
N VAL A 55 -3.31 6.31 16.80
CA VAL A 55 -4.14 7.28 17.51
C VAL A 55 -4.42 8.50 16.62
N ASN A 56 -3.43 8.98 15.88
CA ASN A 56 -3.54 10.13 14.98
C ASN A 56 -3.76 9.66 13.54
N LYS A 57 -5.03 9.44 13.17
CA LYS A 57 -5.42 8.97 11.83
C LYS A 57 -5.41 10.08 10.78
N ASP A 58 -5.12 11.31 11.20
CA ASP A 58 -5.22 12.53 10.40
C ASP A 58 -4.31 12.56 9.18
N LEU A 59 -3.31 11.68 9.08
CA LEU A 59 -2.37 11.58 7.96
C LEU A 59 -2.47 10.24 7.20
N LEU A 60 -3.52 9.45 7.43
CA LEU A 60 -3.76 8.21 6.71
C LEU A 60 -4.47 8.49 5.37
N ASP A 61 -4.29 7.59 4.41
CA ASP A 61 -5.05 7.48 3.15
C ASP A 61 -5.40 8.81 2.43
N GLY A 62 -4.48 9.30 1.58
CA GLY A 62 -4.76 10.42 0.68
C GLY A 62 -5.01 11.77 1.37
N THR A 63 -4.65 11.88 2.65
CA THR A 63 -4.69 13.13 3.40
C THR A 63 -3.91 14.21 2.67
N GLN A 64 -4.55 15.36 2.50
CA GLN A 64 -3.91 16.55 1.97
C GLN A 64 -3.11 17.27 3.06
N VAL A 65 -1.84 17.55 2.79
CA VAL A 65 -0.93 18.22 3.73
C VAL A 65 -0.32 19.46 3.10
N GLN A 66 0.01 20.42 3.97
CA GLN A 66 0.75 21.63 3.63
C GLN A 66 1.97 21.71 4.53
N LEU A 67 3.13 22.04 3.95
CA LEU A 67 4.40 22.06 4.67
C LEU A 67 4.84 23.51 4.88
N LEU A 68 4.82 23.97 6.13
CA LEU A 68 5.28 25.31 6.51
C LEU A 68 6.74 25.27 6.97
N SER A 69 7.60 26.07 6.36
CA SER A 69 8.96 26.28 6.84
C SER A 69 8.93 27.06 8.15
N THR A 70 9.42 26.46 9.24
CA THR A 70 9.51 27.14 10.54
C THR A 70 10.53 28.28 10.53
N LYS A 71 11.58 28.19 9.70
CA LYS A 71 12.61 29.23 9.58
C LYS A 71 12.12 30.44 8.78
N PHE A 72 11.45 30.19 7.66
CA PHE A 72 11.08 31.25 6.72
C PHE A 72 9.63 31.70 6.85
N GLN A 73 8.81 30.95 7.61
CA GLN A 73 7.36 31.19 7.76
C GLN A 73 6.63 31.22 6.41
N THR A 74 7.07 30.36 5.49
CA THR A 74 6.55 30.23 4.12
C THR A 74 6.21 28.78 3.82
N TYR A 75 5.18 28.58 3.02
CA TYR A 75 4.74 27.26 2.57
C TYR A 75 5.61 26.75 1.42
N LEU A 76 5.80 25.44 1.41
CA LEU A 76 6.38 24.68 0.32
C LEU A 76 5.37 24.61 -0.84
N ALA A 77 5.84 24.87 -2.06
CA ALA A 77 5.03 24.91 -3.26
C ALA A 77 5.67 24.08 -4.36
N ALA A 78 4.83 23.33 -5.08
CA ALA A 78 5.19 22.64 -6.31
C ALA A 78 4.90 23.55 -7.51
N GLU A 79 5.92 24.26 -8.00
CA GLU A 79 5.75 25.22 -9.08
C GLU A 79 5.18 24.55 -10.34
N ASN A 80 4.30 25.27 -11.03
CA ASN A 80 3.55 24.74 -12.19
C ASN A 80 2.82 23.42 -11.90
N GLY A 81 2.28 23.26 -10.68
CA GLY A 81 1.59 22.05 -10.25
C GLY A 81 2.50 20.81 -10.16
N GLY A 82 3.80 21.00 -9.92
CA GLY A 82 4.80 19.92 -9.85
C GLY A 82 5.54 19.65 -11.16
N GLY A 83 5.33 20.46 -12.20
CA GLY A 83 6.09 20.39 -13.45
C GLY A 83 7.44 21.13 -13.41
N ALA A 84 7.77 21.77 -12.29
CA ALA A 84 8.99 22.56 -12.09
C ALA A 84 9.55 22.35 -10.67
N ASP A 85 10.34 23.31 -10.18
CA ASP A 85 11.02 23.22 -8.89
C ASP A 85 10.06 23.21 -7.69
N ILE A 86 10.52 22.59 -6.59
CA ILE A 86 9.89 22.69 -5.28
C ILE A 86 10.56 23.82 -4.50
N VAL A 87 9.77 24.81 -4.07
CA VAL A 87 10.28 26.02 -3.41
C VAL A 87 9.51 26.33 -2.13
N ALA A 88 10.16 26.92 -1.12
CA ALA A 88 9.51 27.33 0.14
C ALA A 88 9.39 28.86 0.22
N ASN A 89 8.51 29.45 -0.60
CA ASN A 89 8.45 30.91 -0.77
C ASN A 89 7.03 31.50 -0.69
N ARG A 90 6.02 30.71 -0.33
CA ARG A 90 4.63 31.16 -0.38
C ARG A 90 4.14 31.67 0.97
N PRO A 91 3.59 32.89 1.05
CA PRO A 91 3.10 33.44 2.31
C PRO A 91 1.76 32.81 2.76
N SER A 92 1.02 32.22 1.83
CA SER A 92 -0.26 31.54 2.09
C SER A 92 -0.36 30.30 1.20
N ALA A 93 -1.00 29.26 1.72
CA ALA A 93 -1.19 28.02 0.99
C ALA A 93 -2.48 28.01 0.15
N SER A 94 -2.39 27.37 -1.01
CA SER A 94 -3.46 27.12 -1.96
C SER A 94 -3.19 25.78 -2.66
N GLY A 95 -3.52 25.66 -3.95
CA GLY A 95 -3.38 24.41 -4.71
C GLY A 95 -1.95 23.90 -4.83
N TRP A 96 -0.98 24.76 -5.13
CA TRP A 96 0.41 24.32 -5.35
C TRP A 96 1.15 23.97 -4.06
N GLU A 97 0.63 24.42 -2.92
CA GLU A 97 1.20 24.14 -1.60
C GLU A 97 0.56 22.92 -0.93
N THR A 98 -0.40 22.26 -1.60
CA THR A 98 -1.16 21.13 -1.08
C THR A 98 -0.71 19.84 -1.73
N PHE A 99 -0.23 18.90 -0.90
CA PHE A 99 0.35 17.62 -1.31
C PHE A 99 -0.51 16.46 -0.82
N ARG A 100 -0.42 15.32 -1.50
CA ARG A 100 -1.14 14.07 -1.22
C ARG A 100 -0.25 12.87 -1.50
#